data_AF-A0A1I1CD95-F1
#
_entry.id   AF-A0A1I1CD95-F1
#
_cell.length_a   1.000
_cell.length_b   1.000
_cell.length_c   1.000
_cell.angle_alpha   90.00
_cell.angle_beta   90.00
_cell.angle_gamma   90.00
#
_symmetry.space_group_name_H-M   'P 1'
#
loop_
_entity.id
_entity.type
_entity.pdbx_description
1 polymer ?
#
loop_
_entity_poly.entity_id
_entity_poly.type
_entity_poly.pdbx_seq_one_letter_code
_entity_poly.pdbx_strand_id
1 'polypeptide(L)'
;MNGLPLDLGYGTNGFANHRLDDALDVLADLGYTSVALTLDHCHLDPFAADLSAQLRRVGDRLGRLGLRVVVETGARYLLDPYRKHHPTLLSDEPGPRLDFLRRAVLIAGELGAECVSFWSGALPAGLDATTAWQRLLSGVDSVVAEAATRGVRLGLEPEPGHFVAHLADALRLRRELGEPEQLGITLDVGHCVAIEPASAADCIREAAPLLVNVQLDDMMPGVHEHLEFGTGQLDLAGTLAALMEVGYTGVAAVELPRHSHAAPEVARRSIEALRAALPALATAAGTPVATASEVDHPWLVEAEQAVRADPSAVGRLFPAVGRKVGRSALRPELDPDGLVHGTVDDLARARLLAVLGESLSPDRLPGEVTALYRYGDAAERRGVLRALHLLPDTVADAGRALVEDALRTNDLRLVAAALGPFAARCLDAHAWRHGVLKCLFVGVPLAAVSGLAERADGELVRMVADYAAEREAAGRDVPADAVRILQEAGR
;
A
#
# COMPACT_ATOMS: atom_id res chain seq x y z
N MET A 1 -13.25 0.60 20.20
CA MET A 1 -13.82 1.36 19.07
C MET A 1 -13.35 2.78 19.19
N ASN A 2 -12.42 3.21 18.34
CA ASN A 2 -11.88 4.56 18.51
C ASN A 2 -10.98 4.94 17.31
N GLY A 3 -11.33 6.01 16.60
CA GLY A 3 -10.34 6.99 16.12
C GLY A 3 -10.15 7.25 14.62
N LEU A 4 -10.68 6.45 13.69
CA LEU A 4 -10.54 6.73 12.25
C LEU A 4 -11.84 7.29 11.67
N PRO A 5 -11.77 8.27 10.76
CA PRO A 5 -12.95 8.78 10.07
C PRO A 5 -13.55 7.76 9.09
N LEU A 6 -12.75 6.80 8.62
CA LEU A 6 -13.11 5.75 7.66
C LEU A 6 -13.16 4.35 8.31
N ASP A 7 -13.85 3.41 7.66
CA ASP A 7 -13.98 2.03 8.11
C ASP A 7 -13.06 1.09 7.34
N LEU A 8 -12.19 0.40 8.08
CA LEU A 8 -11.28 -0.58 7.50
C LEU A 8 -12.00 -1.91 7.30
N GLY A 9 -11.90 -2.44 6.08
CA GLY A 9 -12.53 -3.69 5.69
C GLY A 9 -11.60 -4.68 5.03
N TYR A 10 -12.17 -5.84 4.69
CA TYR A 10 -11.50 -6.88 3.92
C TYR A 10 -12.47 -7.48 2.91
N GLY A 11 -11.97 -7.77 1.71
CA GLY A 11 -12.69 -8.39 0.62
C GLY A 11 -12.91 -9.88 0.86
N THR A 12 -14.16 -10.31 0.82
CA THR A 12 -14.50 -11.74 0.97
C THR A 12 -13.99 -12.58 -0.22
N ASN A 13 -13.61 -11.97 -1.34
CA ASN A 13 -12.88 -12.65 -2.42
C ASN A 13 -11.54 -13.27 -1.97
N GLY A 14 -10.94 -12.74 -0.89
CA GLY A 14 -9.76 -13.29 -0.22
C GLY A 14 -10.09 -14.39 0.81
N PHE A 15 -11.36 -14.74 0.99
CA PHE A 15 -11.86 -15.78 1.91
C PHE A 15 -12.68 -16.86 1.21
N ALA A 16 -12.54 -17.04 -0.11
CA ALA A 16 -13.40 -17.92 -0.92
C ALA A 16 -13.48 -19.39 -0.47
N ASN A 17 -12.51 -19.85 0.35
CA ASN A 17 -12.49 -21.19 0.93
C ASN A 17 -13.21 -21.33 2.28
N HIS A 18 -13.74 -20.24 2.84
CA HIS A 18 -14.48 -20.22 4.11
C HIS A 18 -15.98 -20.08 3.85
N ARG A 19 -16.80 -20.54 4.80
CA ARG A 19 -18.22 -20.13 4.81
C ARG A 19 -18.27 -18.65 5.18
N LEU A 20 -19.26 -17.92 4.67
CA LEU A 20 -19.39 -16.48 4.93
C LEU A 20 -19.41 -16.17 6.44
N ASP A 21 -20.19 -16.90 7.23
CA ASP A 21 -20.27 -16.65 8.67
C ASP A 21 -18.94 -16.83 9.41
N ASP A 22 -18.09 -17.78 8.98
CA ASP A 22 -16.76 -18.00 9.56
C ASP A 22 -15.80 -16.89 9.13
N ALA A 23 -15.86 -16.44 7.88
CA ALA A 23 -15.05 -15.34 7.38
C ALA A 23 -15.38 -14.04 8.13
N LEU A 24 -16.67 -13.73 8.32
CA LEU A 24 -17.11 -12.54 9.04
C LEU A 24 -16.67 -12.55 10.51
N ASP A 25 -16.71 -13.71 11.19
CA ASP A 25 -16.21 -13.83 12.56
C ASP A 25 -14.71 -13.54 12.63
N VAL A 26 -13.91 -14.15 11.74
CA VAL A 26 -12.46 -13.91 11.70
C VAL A 26 -12.16 -12.42 11.48
N LEU A 27 -12.85 -11.77 10.55
CA LEU A 27 -12.65 -10.35 10.27
C LEU A 27 -13.01 -9.47 11.48
N ALA A 28 -14.15 -9.74 12.13
CA ALA A 28 -14.57 -9.01 13.32
C ALA A 28 -13.59 -9.22 14.49
N ASP A 29 -13.11 -10.46 14.71
CA ASP A 29 -12.16 -10.80 15.78
C ASP A 29 -10.79 -10.11 15.58
N LEU A 30 -10.35 -9.95 14.32
CA LEU A 30 -9.15 -9.18 13.97
C LEU A 30 -9.35 -7.66 14.15
N GLY A 31 -10.60 -7.22 14.25
CA GLY A 31 -11.01 -5.83 14.46
C GLY A 31 -11.15 -5.02 13.18
N TYR A 32 -11.53 -5.67 12.07
CA TYR A 32 -12.12 -4.99 10.92
C TYR A 32 -13.50 -4.45 11.30
N THR A 33 -13.90 -3.33 10.71
CA THR A 33 -15.19 -2.67 10.97
C THR A 33 -16.09 -2.63 9.74
N SER A 34 -15.59 -3.11 8.61
CA SER A 34 -16.37 -3.30 7.39
C SER A 34 -15.97 -4.55 6.62
N VAL A 35 -16.77 -4.92 5.63
CA VAL A 35 -16.51 -6.03 4.72
C VAL A 35 -16.88 -5.63 3.30
N ALA A 36 -16.02 -5.96 2.34
CA ALA A 36 -16.39 -5.91 0.93
C ALA A 36 -16.90 -7.30 0.52
N LEU A 37 -18.23 -7.43 0.48
CA LEU A 37 -18.93 -8.67 0.23
C LEU A 37 -19.02 -8.93 -1.27
N THR A 38 -18.22 -9.86 -1.76
CA THR A 38 -18.22 -10.32 -3.14
C THR A 38 -19.39 -11.29 -3.31
N LEU A 39 -20.34 -10.92 -4.17
CA LEU A 39 -21.46 -11.79 -4.52
C LEU A 39 -20.95 -12.95 -5.37
N ASP A 40 -20.94 -14.15 -4.81
CA ASP A 40 -20.43 -15.38 -5.44
C ASP A 40 -21.14 -16.61 -4.89
N HIS A 41 -20.95 -17.76 -5.56
CA HIS A 41 -21.55 -19.07 -5.23
C HIS A 41 -21.35 -19.48 -3.76
N CYS A 42 -20.18 -19.17 -3.18
CA CYS A 42 -19.81 -19.63 -1.84
C CYS A 42 -20.41 -18.79 -0.71
N HIS A 43 -20.54 -17.48 -0.91
CA HIS A 43 -20.88 -16.53 0.15
C HIS A 43 -22.32 -16.05 0.09
N LEU A 44 -22.71 -15.43 -1.01
CA LEU A 44 -24.05 -14.91 -1.24
C LEU A 44 -24.33 -14.94 -2.75
N ASP A 45 -24.97 -16.02 -3.18
CA ASP A 45 -25.35 -16.19 -4.59
C ASP A 45 -26.58 -15.33 -4.90
N PRO A 46 -26.47 -14.31 -5.78
CA PRO A 46 -27.57 -13.42 -6.14
C PRO A 46 -28.69 -14.10 -6.95
N PHE A 47 -28.48 -15.33 -7.40
CA PHE A 47 -29.45 -16.13 -8.15
C PHE A 47 -30.10 -17.24 -7.30
N ALA A 48 -29.71 -17.38 -6.04
CA ALA A 48 -30.27 -18.39 -5.15
C ALA A 48 -31.79 -18.22 -4.97
N ALA A 49 -32.53 -19.33 -5.03
CA ALA A 49 -33.98 -19.33 -4.86
C ALA A 49 -34.43 -18.85 -3.47
N ASP A 50 -33.58 -19.00 -2.46
CA ASP A 50 -33.80 -18.58 -1.08
C ASP A 50 -33.09 -17.26 -0.73
N LEU A 51 -32.70 -16.44 -1.72
CA LEU A 51 -31.95 -15.20 -1.53
C LEU A 51 -32.53 -14.31 -0.43
N SER A 52 -33.86 -14.10 -0.37
CA SER A 52 -34.47 -13.26 0.68
C SER A 52 -34.23 -13.80 2.10
N ALA A 53 -34.14 -15.11 2.29
CA ALA A 53 -33.79 -15.70 3.59
C ALA A 53 -32.29 -15.54 3.88
N GLN A 54 -31.44 -15.69 2.87
CA GLN A 54 -30.00 -15.45 3.00
C GLN A 54 -29.71 -13.99 3.35
N LEU A 55 -30.37 -13.03 2.72
CA LEU A 55 -30.21 -11.60 2.99
C LEU A 55 -30.57 -11.24 4.44
N ARG A 56 -31.67 -11.77 4.98
CA ARG A 56 -32.01 -11.58 6.40
C ARG A 56 -30.92 -12.13 7.31
N ARG A 57 -30.44 -13.35 7.04
CA ARG A 57 -29.37 -13.99 7.82
C ARG A 57 -28.08 -13.16 7.78
N VAL A 58 -27.67 -12.71 6.60
CA VAL A 58 -26.45 -11.93 6.38
C VAL A 58 -26.59 -10.55 7.03
N GLY A 59 -27.71 -9.85 6.84
CA GLY A 59 -27.99 -8.57 7.49
C GLY A 59 -27.96 -8.66 9.02
N ASP A 60 -28.64 -9.66 9.60
CA ASP A 60 -28.62 -9.90 11.05
C ASP A 60 -27.20 -10.24 11.57
N ARG A 61 -26.38 -10.89 10.75
CA ARG A 61 -25.01 -11.23 11.10
C ARG A 61 -24.10 -10.02 11.07
N LEU A 62 -24.13 -9.24 9.98
CA LEU A 62 -23.38 -7.98 9.85
C LEU A 62 -23.75 -7.02 10.99
N GLY A 63 -25.04 -6.86 11.28
CA GLY A 63 -25.52 -6.00 12.37
C GLY A 63 -25.05 -6.45 13.76
N ARG A 64 -25.01 -7.76 14.03
CA ARG A 64 -24.48 -8.30 15.30
C ARG A 64 -22.98 -8.11 15.46
N LEU A 65 -22.23 -8.19 14.36
CA LEU A 65 -20.78 -7.98 14.34
C LEU A 65 -20.39 -6.50 14.24
N GLY A 66 -21.35 -5.62 13.94
CA GLY A 66 -21.10 -4.19 13.74
C GLY A 66 -20.31 -3.89 12.46
N LEU A 67 -20.42 -4.73 11.43
CA LEU A 67 -19.70 -4.58 10.17
C LEU A 67 -20.52 -3.75 9.17
N ARG A 68 -19.96 -2.63 8.68
CA ARG A 68 -20.45 -1.96 7.46
C ARG A 68 -20.17 -2.83 6.24
N VAL A 69 -20.90 -2.64 5.14
CA VAL A 69 -20.76 -3.49 3.95
C VAL A 69 -20.72 -2.68 2.66
N VAL A 70 -19.83 -3.10 1.77
CA VAL A 70 -19.84 -2.77 0.33
C VAL A 70 -20.16 -4.06 -0.42
N VAL A 71 -20.92 -3.97 -1.50
CA VAL A 71 -21.22 -5.11 -2.38
C VAL A 71 -20.28 -5.07 -3.58
N GLU A 72 -19.58 -6.17 -3.84
CA GLU A 72 -18.68 -6.30 -4.99
C GLU A 72 -19.20 -7.30 -6.02
N THR A 73 -18.91 -7.03 -7.29
CA THR A 73 -19.41 -7.81 -8.43
C THR A 73 -18.29 -8.53 -9.20
N GLY A 74 -17.17 -8.80 -8.51
CA GLY A 74 -15.93 -9.36 -9.05
C GLY A 74 -15.84 -10.89 -9.09
N ALA A 75 -16.90 -11.64 -8.79
CA ALA A 75 -16.89 -13.10 -8.80
C ALA A 75 -16.51 -13.67 -10.18
N ARG A 76 -15.56 -14.62 -10.17
CA ARG A 76 -14.88 -15.07 -11.41
C ARG A 76 -15.80 -15.85 -12.33
N TYR A 77 -16.57 -16.81 -11.82
CA TYR A 77 -17.32 -17.76 -12.64
C TYR A 77 -18.81 -17.78 -12.29
N LEU A 78 -19.34 -16.65 -11.82
CA LEU A 78 -20.73 -16.54 -11.39
C LEU A 78 -21.70 -16.67 -12.57
N LEU A 79 -21.42 -15.99 -13.68
CA LEU A 79 -22.30 -15.95 -14.84
C LEU A 79 -21.92 -16.95 -15.94
N ASP A 80 -20.65 -17.35 -16.01
CA ASP A 80 -20.13 -18.32 -16.97
C ASP A 80 -19.11 -19.24 -16.27
N PRO A 81 -19.31 -20.58 -16.26
CA PRO A 81 -18.41 -21.51 -15.60
C PRO A 81 -17.07 -21.73 -16.31
N TYR A 82 -16.94 -21.30 -17.57
CA TYR A 82 -15.74 -21.47 -18.40
C TYR A 82 -14.96 -20.18 -18.58
N ARG A 83 -15.66 -19.05 -18.67
CA ARG A 83 -15.06 -17.75 -18.97
C ARG A 83 -15.13 -16.83 -17.77
N LYS A 84 -13.97 -16.55 -17.19
CA LYS A 84 -13.85 -15.59 -16.07
C LYS A 84 -14.56 -14.29 -16.44
N HIS A 85 -15.43 -13.80 -15.56
CA HIS A 85 -16.08 -12.49 -15.59
C HIS A 85 -17.07 -12.26 -16.75
N HIS A 86 -17.26 -13.22 -17.64
CA HIS A 86 -18.16 -13.07 -18.78
C HIS A 86 -19.60 -13.48 -18.45
N PRO A 87 -20.60 -12.87 -19.12
CA PRO A 87 -20.48 -11.71 -20.01
C PRO A 87 -20.21 -10.39 -19.24
N THR A 88 -19.71 -9.39 -19.96
CA THR A 88 -19.45 -8.03 -19.47
C THR A 88 -20.43 -7.03 -20.11
N LEU A 89 -20.39 -5.74 -19.70
CA LEU A 89 -21.21 -4.69 -20.33
C LEU A 89 -20.86 -4.45 -21.80
N LEU A 90 -19.67 -4.88 -22.24
CA LEU A 90 -19.18 -4.74 -23.61
C LEU A 90 -19.56 -5.93 -24.51
N SER A 91 -20.05 -7.01 -23.92
CA SER A 91 -20.41 -8.23 -24.65
C SER A 91 -21.59 -7.98 -25.59
N ASP A 92 -21.71 -8.77 -26.66
CA ASP A 92 -22.83 -8.65 -27.62
C ASP A 92 -24.19 -8.86 -26.95
N GLU A 93 -24.25 -9.77 -25.97
CA GLU A 93 -25.43 -10.06 -25.16
C GLU A 93 -25.14 -9.72 -23.68
N PRO A 94 -25.23 -8.44 -23.27
CA PRO A 94 -24.89 -8.00 -21.91
C PRO A 94 -25.99 -8.32 -20.88
N GLY A 95 -27.11 -8.91 -21.32
CA GLY A 95 -28.30 -9.18 -20.50
C GLY A 95 -28.00 -9.85 -19.15
N PRO A 96 -27.23 -10.95 -19.08
CA PRO A 96 -26.89 -11.58 -17.80
C PRO A 96 -26.06 -10.68 -16.87
N ARG A 97 -25.16 -9.85 -17.42
CA ARG A 97 -24.38 -8.89 -16.61
C ARG A 97 -25.28 -7.78 -16.06
N LEU A 98 -26.19 -7.26 -16.88
CA LEU A 98 -27.16 -6.26 -16.43
C LEU A 98 -28.11 -6.81 -15.36
N ASP A 99 -28.58 -8.04 -15.50
CA ASP A 99 -29.40 -8.70 -14.46
C ASP A 99 -28.60 -8.86 -13.16
N PHE A 100 -27.34 -9.30 -13.24
CA PHE A 100 -26.47 -9.40 -12.08
C PHE A 100 -26.26 -8.05 -11.38
N LEU A 101 -25.94 -6.98 -12.13
CA LEU A 101 -25.75 -5.65 -11.53
C LEU A 101 -27.03 -5.12 -10.88
N ARG A 102 -28.20 -5.32 -11.50
CA ARG A 102 -29.50 -4.94 -10.89
C ARG A 102 -29.79 -5.73 -9.62
N ARG A 103 -29.47 -7.03 -9.58
CA ARG A 103 -29.55 -7.86 -8.37
C ARG A 103 -28.59 -7.37 -7.30
N ALA A 104 -27.37 -6.99 -7.67
CA ALA A 104 -26.39 -6.42 -6.74
C ALA A 104 -26.92 -5.12 -6.12
N VAL A 105 -27.57 -4.25 -6.90
CA VAL A 105 -28.23 -3.04 -6.39
C VAL A 105 -29.37 -3.39 -5.43
N LEU A 106 -30.21 -4.38 -5.75
CA LEU A 106 -31.25 -4.86 -4.83
C LEU A 106 -30.65 -5.36 -3.51
N ILE A 107 -29.62 -6.21 -3.60
CA ILE A 107 -28.94 -6.80 -2.45
C ILE A 107 -28.29 -5.72 -1.59
N ALA A 108 -27.63 -4.74 -2.22
CA ALA A 108 -27.05 -3.59 -1.53
C ALA A 108 -28.11 -2.79 -0.76
N GLY A 109 -29.28 -2.53 -1.37
CA GLY A 109 -30.39 -1.85 -0.71
C GLY A 109 -30.92 -2.62 0.52
N GLU A 110 -31.08 -3.95 0.40
CA GLU A 110 -31.57 -4.80 1.51
C GLU A 110 -30.55 -4.96 2.64
N LEU A 111 -29.25 -4.96 2.33
CA LEU A 111 -28.17 -5.04 3.32
C LEU A 111 -27.78 -3.67 3.90
N GLY A 112 -28.30 -2.57 3.34
CA GLY A 112 -27.87 -1.22 3.71
C GLY A 112 -26.40 -0.94 3.35
N ALA A 113 -25.94 -1.47 2.22
CA ALA A 113 -24.56 -1.32 1.78
C ALA A 113 -24.23 0.11 1.33
N GLU A 114 -22.98 0.52 1.52
CA GLU A 114 -22.49 1.85 1.16
C GLU A 114 -22.56 2.14 -0.34
N CYS A 115 -22.24 1.10 -1.14
CA CYS A 115 -22.32 1.12 -2.59
C CYS A 115 -22.26 -0.31 -3.17
N VAL A 116 -22.47 -0.39 -4.49
CA VAL A 116 -22.10 -1.54 -5.33
C VAL A 116 -20.87 -1.18 -6.15
N SER A 117 -19.77 -1.91 -6.00
CA SER A 117 -18.58 -1.79 -6.85
C SER A 117 -18.68 -2.66 -8.10
N PHE A 118 -18.36 -2.08 -9.25
CA PHE A 118 -18.34 -2.79 -10.54
C PHE A 118 -17.34 -2.16 -11.53
N TRP A 119 -16.95 -2.94 -12.53
CA TRP A 119 -16.00 -2.55 -13.59
C TRP A 119 -16.62 -2.67 -14.99
N SER A 120 -15.94 -2.14 -16.02
CA SER A 120 -16.41 -2.14 -17.41
C SER A 120 -16.23 -3.49 -18.13
N GLY A 121 -15.09 -4.13 -17.90
CA GLY A 121 -14.66 -5.38 -18.53
C GLY A 121 -13.65 -5.13 -19.63
N ALA A 122 -12.91 -6.18 -20.01
CA ALA A 122 -11.96 -6.13 -21.12
C ALA A 122 -12.65 -5.89 -22.46
N LEU A 123 -12.01 -5.11 -23.33
CA LEU A 123 -12.47 -4.88 -24.71
C LEU A 123 -12.47 -6.22 -25.47
N PRO A 124 -13.63 -6.71 -25.96
CA PRO A 124 -13.68 -7.93 -26.75
C PRO A 124 -12.84 -7.83 -28.03
N ALA A 125 -12.17 -8.92 -28.40
CA ALA A 125 -11.39 -8.97 -29.63
C ALA A 125 -12.28 -8.70 -30.85
N GLY A 126 -11.88 -7.73 -31.69
CA GLY A 126 -12.60 -7.36 -32.91
C GLY A 126 -13.74 -6.36 -32.70
N LEU A 127 -14.06 -5.97 -31.46
CA LEU A 127 -14.99 -4.87 -31.19
C LEU A 127 -14.26 -3.52 -31.30
N ASP A 128 -14.79 -2.59 -32.08
CA ASP A 128 -14.23 -1.26 -32.17
C ASP A 128 -14.55 -0.42 -30.91
N ALA A 129 -13.64 0.50 -30.57
CA ALA A 129 -13.75 1.30 -29.36
C ALA A 129 -15.00 2.18 -29.32
N THR A 130 -15.52 2.64 -30.47
CA THR A 130 -16.70 3.50 -30.50
C THR A 130 -17.95 2.70 -30.10
N THR A 131 -18.12 1.52 -30.69
CA THR A 131 -19.22 0.62 -30.33
C THR A 131 -19.11 0.15 -28.88
N ALA A 132 -17.90 -0.21 -28.42
CA ALA A 132 -17.65 -0.59 -27.03
C ALA A 132 -18.05 0.53 -26.05
N TRP A 133 -17.68 1.78 -26.35
CA TRP A 133 -18.01 2.94 -25.53
C TRP A 133 -19.52 3.20 -25.48
N GLN A 134 -20.22 3.10 -26.62
CA GLN A 134 -21.68 3.24 -26.66
C GLN A 134 -22.41 2.15 -25.85
N ARG A 135 -21.96 0.89 -25.96
CA ARG A 135 -22.50 -0.22 -25.15
C ARG A 135 -22.29 0.02 -23.66
N LEU A 136 -21.10 0.47 -23.28
CA LEU A 136 -20.77 0.76 -21.90
C LEU A 136 -21.66 1.89 -21.34
N LEU A 137 -21.78 3.02 -22.05
CA LEU A 137 -22.64 4.13 -21.65
C LEU A 137 -24.09 3.66 -21.46
N SER A 138 -24.65 2.94 -22.44
CA SER A 138 -26.03 2.44 -22.34
C SER A 138 -26.22 1.45 -21.18
N GLY A 139 -25.25 0.57 -20.96
CA GLY A 139 -25.29 -0.40 -19.86
C GLY A 139 -25.22 0.26 -18.49
N VAL A 140 -24.28 1.21 -18.31
CA VAL A 140 -24.13 1.95 -17.05
C VAL A 140 -25.34 2.83 -16.78
N ASP A 141 -25.85 3.56 -17.78
CA ASP A 141 -27.06 4.38 -17.66
C ASP A 141 -28.25 3.56 -17.13
N SER A 142 -28.45 2.35 -17.69
CA SER A 142 -29.51 1.46 -17.22
C SER A 142 -29.35 1.01 -15.77
N VAL A 143 -28.12 0.79 -15.28
CA VAL A 143 -27.87 0.37 -13.90
C VAL A 143 -27.96 1.56 -12.94
N VAL A 144 -27.50 2.75 -13.37
CA VAL A 144 -27.65 4.02 -12.64
C VAL A 144 -29.12 4.34 -12.41
N ALA A 145 -29.98 4.16 -13.42
CA ALA A 145 -31.42 4.36 -13.28
C ALA A 145 -32.03 3.45 -12.20
N GLU A 146 -31.65 2.16 -12.18
CA GLU A 146 -32.10 1.23 -11.13
C GLU A 146 -31.58 1.66 -9.74
N ALA A 147 -30.29 2.01 -9.64
CA ALA A 147 -29.67 2.46 -8.40
C ALA A 147 -30.35 3.71 -7.83
N ALA A 148 -30.72 4.67 -8.69
CA ALA A 148 -31.45 5.87 -8.31
C ALA A 148 -32.84 5.55 -7.72
N THR A 149 -33.57 4.59 -8.28
CA THR A 149 -34.89 4.19 -7.73
C THR A 149 -34.80 3.58 -6.33
N ARG A 150 -33.65 3.00 -5.98
CA ARG A 150 -33.40 2.32 -4.70
C ARG A 150 -32.57 3.13 -3.71
N GLY A 151 -32.09 4.31 -4.11
CA GLY A 151 -31.21 5.14 -3.28
C GLY A 151 -29.84 4.50 -3.01
N VAL A 152 -29.35 3.65 -3.92
CA VAL A 152 -28.06 2.95 -3.80
C VAL A 152 -27.01 3.69 -4.62
N ARG A 153 -25.78 3.79 -4.09
CA ARG A 153 -24.63 4.33 -4.83
C ARG A 153 -23.92 3.22 -5.61
N LEU A 154 -23.35 3.59 -6.75
CA LEU A 154 -22.51 2.74 -7.58
C LEU A 154 -21.10 3.28 -7.58
N GLY A 155 -20.10 2.42 -7.45
CA GLY A 155 -18.70 2.74 -7.65
C GLY A 155 -18.21 2.10 -8.95
N LEU A 156 -17.89 2.91 -9.95
CA LEU A 156 -17.17 2.42 -11.13
C LEU A 156 -15.69 2.32 -10.79
N GLU A 157 -15.14 1.12 -10.94
CA GLU A 157 -13.75 0.80 -10.70
C GLU A 157 -12.97 0.83 -12.04
N PRO A 158 -11.98 1.72 -12.19
CA PRO A 158 -10.96 1.60 -13.23
C PRO A 158 -10.07 0.38 -12.95
N GLU A 159 -9.90 -0.50 -13.93
CA GLU A 159 -9.17 -1.76 -13.75
C GLU A 159 -8.15 -2.00 -14.89
N PRO A 160 -6.88 -2.31 -14.56
CA PRO A 160 -5.87 -2.58 -15.57
C PRO A 160 -6.24 -3.76 -16.48
N GLY A 161 -6.26 -3.50 -17.80
CA GLY A 161 -6.67 -4.47 -18.81
C GLY A 161 -8.18 -4.43 -19.14
N HIS A 162 -8.96 -3.61 -18.44
CA HIS A 162 -10.33 -3.28 -18.81
C HIS A 162 -10.42 -2.09 -19.76
N PHE A 163 -11.59 -1.90 -20.36
CA PHE A 163 -11.84 -0.81 -21.31
C PHE A 163 -11.87 0.56 -20.64
N VAL A 164 -12.33 0.63 -19.39
CA VAL A 164 -12.08 1.73 -18.46
C VAL A 164 -10.93 1.27 -17.57
N ALA A 165 -9.73 1.69 -17.92
CA ALA A 165 -8.51 1.30 -17.19
C ALA A 165 -8.05 2.41 -16.26
N HIS A 166 -8.19 3.67 -16.66
CA HIS A 166 -7.72 4.81 -15.88
C HIS A 166 -8.87 5.57 -15.20
N LEU A 167 -8.58 6.26 -14.10
CA LEU A 167 -9.46 7.19 -13.42
C LEU A 167 -10.02 8.23 -14.40
N ALA A 168 -9.17 8.75 -15.30
CA ALA A 168 -9.59 9.69 -16.32
C ALA A 168 -10.69 9.13 -17.26
N ASP A 169 -10.66 7.82 -17.56
CA ASP A 169 -11.68 7.15 -18.37
C ASP A 169 -13.00 7.07 -17.60
N ALA A 170 -12.96 6.71 -16.31
CA ALA A 170 -14.15 6.64 -15.46
C ALA A 170 -14.80 8.03 -15.28
N LEU A 171 -13.98 9.07 -15.06
CA LEU A 171 -14.44 10.46 -14.96
C LEU A 171 -15.04 10.94 -16.30
N ARG A 172 -14.46 10.54 -17.44
CA ARG A 172 -15.00 10.84 -18.76
C ARG A 172 -16.36 10.16 -18.96
N LEU A 173 -16.47 8.88 -18.65
CA LEU A 173 -17.73 8.13 -18.73
C LEU A 173 -18.82 8.83 -17.91
N ARG A 174 -18.51 9.21 -16.67
CA ARG A 174 -19.45 9.92 -15.78
C ARG A 174 -19.91 11.25 -16.38
N ARG A 175 -19.01 12.05 -16.96
CA ARG A 175 -19.37 13.31 -17.64
C ARG A 175 -20.28 13.08 -18.84
N GLU A 176 -20.00 12.07 -19.66
CA GLU A 176 -20.83 11.75 -20.84
C GLU A 176 -22.22 11.22 -20.47
N LEU A 177 -22.38 10.62 -19.28
CA LEU A 177 -23.68 10.26 -18.70
C LEU A 177 -24.41 11.43 -18.02
N GLY A 178 -23.87 12.64 -18.06
CA GLY A 178 -24.50 13.82 -17.43
C GLY A 178 -24.30 13.91 -15.92
N GLU A 179 -23.20 13.37 -15.41
CA GLU A 179 -22.78 13.48 -14.01
C GLU A 179 -23.81 12.98 -12.97
N PRO A 180 -24.36 11.76 -13.14
CA PRO A 180 -25.38 11.24 -12.23
C PRO A 180 -24.87 11.17 -10.79
N GLU A 181 -25.73 11.51 -9.83
CA GLU A 181 -25.41 11.54 -8.40
C GLU A 181 -25.08 10.14 -7.86
N GLN A 182 -25.77 9.11 -8.38
CA GLN A 182 -25.58 7.73 -7.92
C GLN A 182 -24.28 7.10 -8.41
N LEU A 183 -23.59 7.68 -9.40
CA LEU A 183 -22.36 7.11 -9.95
C LEU A 183 -21.14 7.84 -9.38
N GLY A 184 -20.45 7.15 -8.48
CA GLY A 184 -19.14 7.54 -7.95
C GLY A 184 -18.02 6.62 -8.47
N ILE A 185 -16.89 6.68 -7.78
CA ILE A 185 -15.68 5.93 -8.08
C ILE A 185 -15.41 4.94 -6.94
N THR A 186 -15.20 3.68 -7.31
CA THR A 186 -14.39 2.77 -6.48
C THR A 186 -12.95 2.95 -6.93
N LEU A 187 -12.08 3.37 -6.02
CA LEU A 187 -10.67 3.54 -6.35
C LEU A 187 -9.85 2.40 -5.73
N ASP A 188 -9.29 1.55 -6.57
CA ASP A 188 -8.26 0.61 -6.17
C ASP A 188 -6.88 1.31 -6.22
N VAL A 189 -6.21 1.35 -5.08
CA VAL A 189 -4.94 2.08 -4.95
C VAL A 189 -3.76 1.30 -5.53
N GLY A 190 -3.82 -0.03 -5.59
CA GLY A 190 -2.86 -0.85 -6.29
C GLY A 190 -2.94 -0.66 -7.80
N HIS A 191 -4.15 -0.55 -8.36
CA HIS A 191 -4.36 -0.19 -9.76
C HIS A 191 -3.73 1.16 -10.11
N CYS A 192 -3.81 2.13 -9.19
CA CYS A 192 -3.12 3.42 -9.35
C CYS A 192 -1.61 3.21 -9.49
N VAL A 193 -0.99 2.40 -8.64
CA VAL A 193 0.45 2.08 -8.73
C VAL A 193 0.78 1.33 -10.03
N ALA A 194 -0.09 0.43 -10.46
CA ALA A 194 0.16 -0.42 -11.62
C ALA A 194 0.15 0.38 -12.93
N ILE A 195 -0.77 1.32 -13.13
CA ILE A 195 -0.96 1.94 -14.45
C ILE A 195 -1.18 3.46 -14.45
N GLU A 196 -1.47 4.09 -13.32
CA GLU A 196 -1.72 5.53 -13.34
C GLU A 196 -0.42 6.33 -13.45
N PRO A 197 -0.43 7.46 -14.19
CA PRO A 197 0.73 8.34 -14.23
C PRO A 197 0.91 9.14 -12.93
N ALA A 198 -0.12 9.20 -12.09
CA ALA A 198 -0.15 9.89 -10.81
C ALA A 198 -0.05 8.89 -9.65
N SER A 199 0.37 9.37 -8.47
CA SER A 199 0.40 8.54 -7.28
C SER A 199 -1.02 8.19 -6.81
N ALA A 200 -1.19 7.09 -6.07
CA ALA A 200 -2.47 6.74 -5.46
C ALA A 200 -3.04 7.88 -4.60
N ALA A 201 -2.17 8.61 -3.87
CA ALA A 201 -2.56 9.78 -3.09
C ALA A 201 -3.13 10.91 -3.96
N ASP A 202 -2.55 11.16 -5.14
CA ASP A 202 -3.04 12.19 -6.05
C ASP A 202 -4.35 11.76 -6.73
N CYS A 203 -4.47 10.48 -7.10
CA CYS A 203 -5.73 9.91 -7.60
C CYS A 203 -6.86 10.05 -6.57
N ILE A 204 -6.57 9.83 -5.28
CA ILE A 204 -7.52 10.08 -4.19
C ILE A 204 -7.96 11.54 -4.16
N ARG A 205 -7.03 12.49 -4.22
CA ARG A 205 -7.35 13.93 -4.21
C ARG A 205 -8.20 14.34 -5.42
N GLU A 206 -7.91 13.79 -6.59
CA GLU A 206 -8.69 14.03 -7.81
C GLU A 206 -10.10 13.45 -7.70
N ALA A 207 -10.23 12.21 -7.20
CA ALA A 207 -11.50 11.51 -7.10
C ALA A 207 -12.33 11.90 -5.85
N ALA A 208 -11.77 12.66 -4.91
CA ALA A 208 -12.32 12.95 -3.58
C ALA A 208 -13.84 13.15 -3.49
N PRO A 209 -14.48 14.05 -4.29
CA PRO A 209 -15.93 14.27 -4.19
C PRO A 209 -16.78 13.10 -4.69
N LEU A 210 -16.17 12.14 -5.38
CA LEU A 210 -16.83 11.01 -6.04
C LEU A 210 -16.48 9.66 -5.39
N LEU A 211 -15.55 9.60 -4.44
CA LEU A 211 -15.14 8.35 -3.80
C LEU A 211 -16.32 7.75 -3.00
N VAL A 212 -16.71 6.53 -3.36
CA VAL A 212 -17.74 5.75 -2.65
C VAL A 212 -17.21 4.46 -2.05
N ASN A 213 -16.08 3.96 -2.55
CA ASN A 213 -15.34 2.81 -2.02
C ASN A 213 -13.85 2.94 -2.35
N VAL A 214 -13.00 2.35 -1.51
CA VAL A 214 -11.56 2.25 -1.77
C VAL A 214 -11.14 0.79 -1.57
N GLN A 215 -10.43 0.23 -2.54
CA GLN A 215 -9.79 -1.07 -2.42
C GLN A 215 -8.31 -0.86 -2.08
N LEU A 216 -7.81 -1.64 -1.12
CA LEU A 216 -6.48 -1.51 -0.54
C LEU A 216 -5.68 -2.78 -0.78
N ASP A 217 -4.62 -2.67 -1.54
CA ASP A 217 -3.65 -3.73 -1.79
C ASP A 217 -2.34 -3.09 -2.25
N ASP A 218 -1.34 -3.91 -2.56
CA ASP A 218 -0.07 -3.42 -3.09
C ASP A 218 0.14 -3.97 -4.50
N MET A 219 0.86 -3.23 -5.35
CA MET A 219 1.16 -3.65 -6.72
C MET A 219 2.53 -3.14 -7.16
N MET A 220 3.04 -3.74 -8.24
CA MET A 220 4.25 -3.26 -8.93
C MET A 220 3.85 -2.41 -10.15
N PRO A 221 4.60 -1.34 -10.48
CA PRO A 221 4.36 -0.57 -11.71
C PRO A 221 4.38 -1.46 -12.96
N GLY A 222 3.37 -1.31 -13.81
CA GLY A 222 3.19 -2.07 -15.05
C GLY A 222 2.67 -3.50 -14.86
N VAL A 223 2.39 -3.95 -13.64
CA VAL A 223 1.94 -5.32 -13.35
C VAL A 223 0.63 -5.31 -12.59
N HIS A 224 -0.41 -5.91 -13.18
CA HIS A 224 -1.70 -6.12 -12.52
C HIS A 224 -1.67 -7.42 -11.71
N GLU A 225 -1.16 -7.33 -10.48
CA GLU A 225 -1.16 -8.41 -9.50
C GLU A 225 -1.37 -7.84 -8.10
N HIS A 226 -2.49 -8.22 -7.44
CA HIS A 226 -2.77 -7.82 -6.06
C HIS A 226 -1.81 -8.53 -5.09
N LEU A 227 -0.98 -7.74 -4.41
CA LEU A 227 0.05 -8.18 -3.48
C LEU A 227 -0.25 -7.72 -2.04
N GLU A 228 0.30 -8.45 -1.06
CA GLU A 228 0.24 -8.01 0.34
C GLU A 228 1.05 -6.72 0.53
N PHE A 229 0.63 -5.86 1.47
CA PHE A 229 1.34 -4.60 1.75
C PHE A 229 2.83 -4.79 2.06
N GLY A 230 3.67 -3.98 1.43
CA GLY A 230 5.13 -4.01 1.57
C GLY A 230 5.81 -4.99 0.61
N THR A 231 5.06 -5.60 -0.31
CA THR A 231 5.61 -6.46 -1.36
C THR A 231 5.46 -5.87 -2.77
N GLY A 232 4.79 -4.72 -2.89
CA GLY A 232 4.78 -3.88 -4.09
C GLY A 232 5.43 -2.51 -3.83
N GLN A 233 4.96 -1.48 -4.53
CA GLN A 233 5.48 -0.10 -4.45
C GLN A 233 4.45 0.95 -3.98
N LEU A 234 3.31 0.53 -3.41
CA LEU A 234 2.36 1.48 -2.84
C LEU A 234 2.98 2.24 -1.66
N ASP A 235 2.93 3.57 -1.72
CA ASP A 235 3.08 4.41 -0.52
C ASP A 235 1.80 4.32 0.34
N LEU A 236 1.71 3.26 1.14
CA LEU A 236 0.53 2.99 1.96
C LEU A 236 0.25 4.13 2.96
N ALA A 237 1.30 4.71 3.56
CA ALA A 237 1.15 5.79 4.52
C ALA A 237 0.64 7.07 3.85
N GLY A 238 1.24 7.48 2.72
CA GLY A 238 0.78 8.62 1.94
C GLY A 238 -0.63 8.45 1.36
N THR A 239 -1.00 7.21 1.02
CA THR A 239 -2.34 6.86 0.52
C THR A 239 -3.40 7.02 1.62
N LEU A 240 -3.18 6.44 2.79
CA LEU A 240 -4.08 6.63 3.94
C LEU A 240 -4.14 8.09 4.39
N ALA A 241 -3.02 8.81 4.27
CA ALA A 241 -2.95 10.24 4.54
C ALA A 241 -3.86 11.05 3.63
N ALA A 242 -3.83 10.78 2.32
CA ALA A 242 -4.70 11.42 1.36
C ALA A 242 -6.19 11.15 1.67
N LEU A 243 -6.56 9.92 2.04
CA LEU A 243 -7.95 9.61 2.44
C LEU A 243 -8.40 10.44 3.64
N MET A 244 -7.54 10.62 4.64
CA MET A 244 -7.85 11.46 5.81
C MET A 244 -7.88 12.95 5.45
N GLU A 245 -6.95 13.40 4.61
CA GLU A 245 -6.87 14.78 4.11
C GLU A 245 -8.16 15.20 3.39
N VAL A 246 -8.68 14.34 2.52
CA VAL A 246 -9.92 14.61 1.77
C VAL A 246 -11.20 14.35 2.58
N GLY A 247 -11.06 13.91 3.84
CA GLY A 247 -12.18 13.64 4.74
C GLY A 247 -13.02 12.43 4.32
N TYR A 248 -12.40 11.41 3.70
CA TYR A 248 -13.09 10.19 3.34
C TYR A 248 -13.57 9.44 4.60
N THR A 249 -14.86 9.07 4.62
CA THR A 249 -15.52 8.39 5.75
C THR A 249 -16.18 7.07 5.35
N GLY A 250 -15.94 6.63 4.11
CA GLY A 250 -16.50 5.39 3.58
C GLY A 250 -15.70 4.16 4.00
N VAL A 251 -15.90 3.07 3.26
CA VAL A 251 -15.19 1.81 3.44
C VAL A 251 -13.88 1.85 2.65
N ALA A 252 -12.79 1.42 3.29
CA ALA A 252 -11.53 1.13 2.63
C ALA A 252 -11.16 -0.33 2.93
N ALA A 253 -11.35 -1.22 1.95
CA ALA A 253 -11.30 -2.66 2.16
C ALA A 253 -10.10 -3.30 1.45
N VAL A 254 -9.44 -4.23 2.14
CA VAL A 254 -8.29 -4.95 1.57
C VAL A 254 -8.75 -5.92 0.48
N GLU A 255 -8.14 -5.88 -0.71
CA GLU A 255 -8.50 -6.75 -1.83
C GLU A 255 -7.38 -7.72 -2.21
N LEU A 256 -7.53 -9.01 -1.86
CA LEU A 256 -6.49 -10.03 -2.10
C LEU A 256 -7.10 -11.35 -2.62
N PRO A 257 -7.68 -11.37 -3.83
CA PRO A 257 -8.47 -12.50 -4.34
C PRO A 257 -7.66 -13.79 -4.61
N ARG A 258 -6.33 -13.75 -4.55
CA ARG A 258 -5.44 -14.92 -4.75
C ARG A 258 -4.91 -15.52 -3.43
N HIS A 259 -5.28 -14.93 -2.30
CA HIS A 259 -4.72 -15.27 -0.99
C HIS A 259 -5.66 -16.13 -0.11
N SER A 260 -6.76 -16.63 -0.68
CA SER A 260 -7.75 -17.47 0.03
C SER A 260 -7.19 -18.74 0.69
N HIS A 261 -6.01 -19.22 0.27
CA HIS A 261 -5.36 -20.37 0.88
C HIS A 261 -4.77 -20.09 2.28
N ALA A 262 -4.53 -18.82 2.61
CA ALA A 262 -3.94 -18.36 3.88
C ALA A 262 -4.76 -17.21 4.52
N ALA A 263 -6.07 -17.16 4.22
CA ALA A 263 -6.91 -15.98 4.44
C ALA A 263 -6.84 -15.36 5.85
N PRO A 264 -6.97 -16.13 6.97
CA PRO A 264 -6.93 -15.52 8.30
C PRO A 264 -5.60 -14.83 8.62
N GLU A 265 -4.49 -15.42 8.19
CA GLU A 265 -3.14 -14.92 8.45
C GLU A 265 -2.81 -13.72 7.57
N VAL A 266 -3.26 -13.73 6.31
CA VAL A 266 -3.15 -12.58 5.41
C VAL A 266 -3.98 -11.41 5.94
N ALA A 267 -5.24 -11.63 6.32
CA ALA A 267 -6.08 -10.60 6.92
C ALA A 267 -5.47 -10.01 8.20
N ARG A 268 -4.90 -10.85 9.07
CA ARG A 268 -4.18 -10.39 10.28
C ARG A 268 -2.99 -9.49 9.92
N ARG A 269 -2.15 -9.89 8.98
CA ARG A 269 -0.99 -9.10 8.53
C ARG A 269 -1.43 -7.80 7.84
N SER A 270 -2.50 -7.83 7.04
CA SER A 270 -3.04 -6.66 6.37
C SER A 270 -3.54 -5.61 7.36
N ILE A 271 -4.34 -5.99 8.36
CA ILE A 271 -4.82 -5.01 9.35
C ILE A 271 -3.69 -4.48 10.24
N GLU A 272 -2.66 -5.29 10.53
CA GLU A 272 -1.46 -4.83 11.22
C GLU A 272 -0.68 -3.81 10.40
N ALA A 273 -0.53 -4.03 9.09
CA ALA A 273 0.11 -3.07 8.19
C ALA A 273 -0.66 -1.76 8.09
N LEU A 274 -2.00 -1.82 7.95
CA LEU A 274 -2.87 -0.64 7.94
C LEU A 274 -2.76 0.13 9.26
N ARG A 275 -2.86 -0.55 10.40
CA ARG A 275 -2.72 0.05 11.74
C ARG A 275 -1.31 0.59 11.99
N ALA A 276 -0.28 0.06 11.34
CA ALA A 276 1.08 0.58 11.44
C ALA A 276 1.30 1.83 10.55
N ALA A 277 0.53 1.99 9.48
CA ALA A 277 0.61 3.14 8.58
C ALA A 277 -0.23 4.35 9.06
N LEU A 278 -1.32 4.13 9.79
CA LEU A 278 -2.22 5.16 10.33
C LEU A 278 -1.68 6.10 11.43
N PRO A 279 -0.72 5.72 12.31
CA PRO A 279 -0.20 6.58 13.37
C PRO A 279 0.47 7.87 12.87
N ALA A 280 0.74 7.97 11.56
CA ALA A 280 1.21 9.20 10.92
C ALA A 280 0.16 10.32 10.80
N LEU A 281 -1.12 10.06 11.14
CA LEU A 281 -2.24 10.97 10.82
C LEU A 281 -3.10 11.42 12.01
N ALA A 282 -2.95 10.80 13.18
CA ALA A 282 -3.75 11.12 14.37
C ALA A 282 -3.36 12.43 15.08
N THR A 283 -2.33 13.15 14.60
CA THR A 283 -1.89 14.44 15.17
C THR A 283 -2.66 15.66 14.64
N ALA A 284 -3.63 15.48 13.72
CA ALA A 284 -4.42 16.58 13.15
C ALA A 284 -5.84 16.76 13.75
N ALA A 285 -6.40 15.76 14.44
CA ALA A 285 -7.75 15.83 15.01
C ALA A 285 -7.78 15.19 16.40
N GLY A 286 -7.63 16.02 17.45
CA GLY A 286 -7.48 15.53 18.81
C GLY A 286 -8.66 14.70 19.33
N THR A 287 -8.39 13.49 19.84
CA THR A 287 -8.82 12.87 21.13
C THR A 287 -8.32 11.39 21.16
N PRO A 288 -7.81 10.86 22.29
CA PRO A 288 -6.89 9.70 22.28
C PRO A 288 -7.56 8.33 22.42
N VAL A 289 -6.87 7.32 21.90
CA VAL A 289 -7.23 5.91 21.93
C VAL A 289 -5.98 5.07 22.11
N ALA A 290 -5.97 4.24 23.14
CA ALA A 290 -4.91 3.30 23.41
C ALA A 290 -5.15 1.94 22.73
N THR A 291 -4.19 1.45 21.95
CA THR A 291 -3.67 0.07 21.99
C THR A 291 -2.24 0.02 21.42
N ALA A 292 -1.29 -0.43 22.24
CA ALA A 292 0.13 -0.64 21.93
C ALA A 292 0.32 -1.72 20.84
N SER A 293 1.20 -1.58 19.85
CA SER A 293 2.63 -1.28 19.94
C SER A 293 3.10 0.03 19.30
N GLU A 294 3.89 0.80 20.07
CA GLU A 294 4.77 1.92 19.64
C GLU A 294 4.16 3.03 18.77
N VAL A 295 2.88 3.32 18.97
CA VAL A 295 2.35 4.66 18.74
C VAL A 295 2.98 5.57 19.79
N ASP A 296 3.93 6.41 19.37
CA ASP A 296 4.43 7.54 20.14
C ASP A 296 4.90 7.18 21.56
N HIS A 297 6.08 6.55 21.66
CA HIS A 297 6.77 6.43 22.93
C HIS A 297 6.71 7.80 23.63
N PRO A 298 6.14 7.94 24.86
CA PRO A 298 5.78 9.26 25.40
C PRO A 298 6.95 10.24 25.43
N TRP A 299 8.14 9.72 25.72
CA TRP A 299 9.37 10.50 25.67
C TRP A 299 9.73 11.00 24.25
N LEU A 300 9.44 10.24 23.20
CA LEU A 300 9.67 10.65 21.81
C LEU A 300 8.76 11.81 21.43
N VAL A 301 7.49 11.78 21.82
CA VAL A 301 6.55 12.91 21.60
C VAL A 301 7.05 14.17 22.29
N GLU A 302 7.42 14.06 23.56
CA GLU A 302 8.00 15.17 24.33
C GLU A 302 9.31 15.66 23.69
N ALA A 303 10.13 14.74 23.18
CA ALA A 303 11.37 15.08 22.49
C ALA A 303 11.12 15.81 21.17
N GLU A 304 10.16 15.38 20.36
CA GLU A 304 9.78 16.09 19.14
C GLU A 304 9.22 17.49 19.45
N GLN A 305 8.34 17.61 20.44
CA GLN A 305 7.82 18.91 20.89
C GLN A 305 8.95 19.83 21.36
N ALA A 306 9.93 19.28 22.11
CA ALA A 306 11.09 20.03 22.54
C ALA A 306 11.97 20.48 21.36
N VAL A 307 12.16 19.65 20.33
CA VAL A 307 12.90 20.02 19.11
C VAL A 307 12.13 21.07 18.28
N ARG A 308 10.80 20.98 18.18
CA ARG A 308 9.97 22.01 17.52
C ARG A 308 10.08 23.36 18.23
N ALA A 309 10.10 23.36 19.56
CA ALA A 309 10.21 24.57 20.37
C ALA A 309 11.64 25.14 20.38
N ASP A 310 12.65 24.28 20.43
CA ASP A 310 14.07 24.62 20.44
C ASP A 310 14.86 23.56 19.66
N PRO A 311 15.20 23.83 18.37
CA PRO A 311 15.96 22.89 17.54
C PRO A 311 17.28 22.43 18.15
N SER A 312 17.90 23.23 19.03
CA SER A 312 19.16 22.85 19.69
C SER A 312 19.00 21.69 20.70
N ALA A 313 17.76 21.41 21.13
CA ALA A 313 17.47 20.29 22.01
C ALA A 313 17.82 18.92 21.37
N VAL A 314 17.88 18.85 20.04
CA VAL A 314 18.19 17.61 19.31
C VAL A 314 19.55 17.03 19.73
N GLY A 315 20.56 17.88 20.00
CA GLY A 315 21.89 17.43 20.40
C GLY A 315 21.91 16.64 21.72
N ARG A 316 20.94 16.89 22.62
CA ARG A 316 20.78 16.12 23.87
C ARG A 316 19.80 14.96 23.73
N LEU A 317 18.77 15.12 22.91
CA LEU A 317 17.68 14.15 22.79
C LEU A 317 18.05 12.99 21.86
N PHE A 318 18.72 13.27 20.73
CA PHE A 318 19.09 12.26 19.74
C PHE A 318 19.96 11.11 20.32
N PRO A 319 20.95 11.38 21.20
CA PRO A 319 21.71 10.31 21.87
C PRO A 319 20.91 9.53 22.94
N ALA A 320 19.83 10.11 23.44
CA ALA A 320 19.01 9.49 24.49
C ALA A 320 17.99 8.48 23.92
N VAL A 321 17.70 8.53 22.62
CA VAL A 321 16.65 7.74 21.96
C VAL A 321 16.72 6.26 22.33
N GLY A 322 17.83 5.57 22.06
CA GLY A 322 17.92 4.13 22.32
C GLY A 322 17.78 3.71 23.79
N ARG A 323 18.07 4.60 24.75
CA ARG A 323 17.82 4.33 26.18
C ARG A 323 16.36 4.51 26.57
N LYS A 324 15.62 5.30 25.79
CA LYS A 324 14.24 5.69 26.07
C LYS A 324 13.29 4.76 25.36
N VAL A 325 13.43 4.64 24.04
CA VAL A 325 12.50 3.88 23.19
C VAL A 325 12.88 2.41 23.02
N GLY A 326 14.09 2.01 23.41
CA GLY A 326 14.61 0.66 23.17
C GLY A 326 15.41 0.56 21.87
N ARG A 327 15.97 -0.63 21.60
CA ARG A 327 16.88 -0.90 20.46
C ARG A 327 16.55 -2.21 19.74
N SER A 328 15.34 -2.72 19.91
CA SER A 328 14.89 -3.95 19.26
C SER A 328 14.84 -3.77 17.75
N ALA A 329 15.17 -4.84 17.01
CA ALA A 329 14.89 -4.90 15.59
C ALA A 329 13.38 -4.76 15.35
N LEU A 330 12.98 -4.08 14.27
CA LEU A 330 11.57 -3.90 13.92
C LEU A 330 10.91 -5.22 13.48
N ARG A 331 11.71 -6.12 12.89
CA ARG A 331 11.29 -7.44 12.42
C ARG A 331 12.23 -8.51 12.99
N PRO A 332 12.21 -8.80 14.30
CA PRO A 332 13.21 -9.66 14.93
C PRO A 332 13.20 -11.11 14.39
N GLU A 333 12.06 -11.56 13.88
CA GLU A 333 11.88 -12.88 13.24
C GLU A 333 12.58 -12.99 11.88
N LEU A 334 12.68 -11.89 11.13
CA LEU A 334 13.15 -11.87 9.73
C LEU A 334 14.52 -11.18 9.58
N ASP A 335 14.78 -10.19 10.41
CA ASP A 335 15.95 -9.31 10.42
C ASP A 335 16.35 -9.03 11.87
N PRO A 336 16.85 -10.04 12.61
CA PRO A 336 17.17 -9.93 14.04
C PRO A 336 18.22 -8.84 14.34
N ASP A 337 19.05 -8.50 13.36
CA ASP A 337 20.10 -7.49 13.49
C ASP A 337 19.67 -6.08 13.01
N GLY A 338 18.47 -5.95 12.42
CA GLY A 338 17.95 -4.68 11.89
C GLY A 338 18.77 -4.13 10.73
N LEU A 339 19.33 -5.00 9.88
CA LEU A 339 20.13 -4.59 8.71
C LEU A 339 19.23 -4.10 7.57
N VAL A 340 18.12 -4.78 7.31
CA VAL A 340 17.19 -4.45 6.23
C VAL A 340 16.18 -3.42 6.75
N HIS A 341 15.41 -3.80 7.77
CA HIS A 341 14.27 -3.02 8.25
C HIS A 341 14.64 -2.00 9.32
N GLY A 342 15.78 -2.15 9.99
CA GLY A 342 16.19 -1.25 11.07
C GLY A 342 15.63 -1.64 12.44
N THR A 343 15.82 -0.73 13.39
CA THR A 343 15.47 -0.91 14.80
C THR A 343 14.57 0.22 15.30
N VAL A 344 13.90 0.01 16.43
CA VAL A 344 12.99 1.01 17.04
C VAL A 344 13.66 2.37 17.23
N ASP A 345 14.92 2.39 17.67
CA ASP A 345 15.66 3.64 17.85
C ASP A 345 16.10 4.29 16.55
N ASP A 346 16.19 3.55 15.44
CA ASP A 346 16.41 4.16 14.12
C ASP A 346 15.16 4.93 13.67
N LEU A 347 13.98 4.33 13.83
CA LEU A 347 12.70 4.98 13.49
C LEU A 347 12.47 6.25 14.33
N ALA A 348 12.71 6.16 15.64
CA ALA A 348 12.59 7.30 16.54
C ALA A 348 13.60 8.43 16.21
N ARG A 349 14.84 8.08 15.83
CA ARG A 349 15.83 9.08 15.38
C ARG A 349 15.43 9.71 14.04
N ALA A 350 14.88 8.93 13.12
CA ALA A 350 14.38 9.45 11.85
C ALA A 350 13.28 10.48 12.04
N ARG A 351 12.35 10.21 12.97
CA ARG A 351 11.31 11.18 13.36
C ARG A 351 11.86 12.46 13.96
N LEU A 352 12.83 12.38 14.88
CA LEU A 352 13.47 13.58 15.44
C LEU A 352 14.19 14.41 14.36
N LEU A 353 14.81 13.76 13.36
CA LEU A 353 15.47 14.44 12.26
C LEU A 353 14.49 15.08 11.27
N ALA A 354 13.35 14.43 10.99
CA ALA A 354 12.29 15.01 10.18
C ALA A 354 11.77 16.31 10.83
N VAL A 355 11.45 16.26 12.14
CA VAL A 355 11.03 17.41 12.93
C VAL A 355 12.09 18.52 12.96
N LEU A 356 13.38 18.15 13.10
CA LEU A 356 14.49 19.10 13.01
C LEU A 356 14.54 19.77 11.64
N GLY A 357 14.30 19.02 10.55
CA GLY A 357 14.28 19.51 9.18
C GLY A 357 13.19 20.55 8.92
N GLU A 358 12.04 20.41 9.59
CA GLU A 358 10.94 21.38 9.54
C GLU A 358 11.22 22.63 10.40
N SER A 359 11.95 22.47 11.50
CA SER A 359 12.08 23.49 12.55
C SER A 359 13.36 24.33 12.43
N LEU A 360 14.40 23.82 11.77
CA LEU A 360 15.69 24.49 11.61
C LEU A 360 15.79 25.12 10.22
N SER A 361 16.38 26.32 10.14
CA SER A 361 16.62 27.00 8.86
C SER A 361 17.42 26.12 7.89
N PRO A 362 17.08 26.09 6.58
CA PRO A 362 17.73 25.22 5.60
C PRO A 362 19.25 25.37 5.52
N ASP A 363 19.81 26.56 5.76
CA ASP A 363 21.26 26.82 5.74
C ASP A 363 22.02 26.18 6.92
N ARG A 364 21.32 25.93 8.04
CA ARG A 364 21.93 25.39 9.27
C ARG A 364 21.74 23.88 9.39
N LEU A 365 20.71 23.33 8.75
CA LEU A 365 20.35 21.92 8.84
C LEU A 365 21.49 20.96 8.40
N PRO A 366 22.23 21.19 7.29
CA PRO A 366 23.32 20.30 6.90
C PRO A 366 24.43 20.21 7.95
N GLY A 367 24.74 21.33 8.61
CA GLY A 367 25.72 21.40 9.68
C GLY A 367 25.29 20.60 10.91
N GLU A 368 24.03 20.71 11.31
CA GLU A 368 23.48 19.98 12.46
C GLU A 368 23.42 18.47 12.21
N VAL A 369 22.92 18.04 11.05
CA VAL A 369 22.90 16.62 10.63
C VAL A 369 24.31 16.04 10.58
N THR A 370 25.26 16.80 10.04
CA THR A 370 26.68 16.41 10.01
C THR A 370 27.26 16.26 11.42
N ALA A 371 26.91 17.15 12.36
CA ALA A 371 27.38 17.09 13.73
C ALA A 371 26.82 15.85 14.46
N LEU A 372 25.52 15.58 14.32
CA LEU A 372 24.87 14.39 14.90
C LEU A 372 25.51 13.09 14.41
N TYR A 373 25.90 13.04 13.13
CA TYR A 373 26.63 11.88 12.59
C TYR A 373 28.09 11.83 13.08
N ARG A 374 28.85 12.92 12.96
CA ARG A 374 30.30 12.90 13.25
C ARG A 374 30.62 12.62 14.71
N TYR A 375 29.80 13.12 15.62
CA TYR A 375 30.01 12.97 17.06
C TYR A 375 29.16 11.86 17.68
N GLY A 376 28.32 11.20 16.89
CA GLY A 376 27.45 10.14 17.36
C GLY A 376 28.11 8.76 17.41
N ASP A 377 27.58 7.89 18.27
CA ASP A 377 27.94 6.47 18.28
C ASP A 377 27.42 5.73 17.03
N ALA A 378 27.73 4.44 16.90
CA ALA A 378 27.32 3.65 15.72
C ALA A 378 25.79 3.60 15.53
N ALA A 379 25.00 3.57 16.61
CA ALA A 379 23.53 3.54 16.51
C ALA A 379 22.98 4.92 16.12
N GLU A 380 23.58 6.00 16.63
CA GLU A 380 23.25 7.38 16.27
C GLU A 380 23.56 7.68 14.81
N ARG A 381 24.76 7.29 14.35
CA ARG A 381 25.18 7.39 12.94
C ARG A 381 24.23 6.62 12.02
N ARG A 382 23.86 5.39 12.40
CA ARG A 382 22.90 4.57 11.66
C ARG A 382 21.54 5.25 11.56
N GLY A 383 21.05 5.83 12.65
CA GLY A 383 19.81 6.60 12.68
C GLY A 383 19.85 7.80 11.73
N VAL A 384 20.97 8.54 11.68
CA VAL A 384 21.15 9.63 10.71
C VAL A 384 21.05 9.10 9.27
N LEU A 385 21.81 8.06 8.92
CA LEU A 385 21.83 7.49 7.57
C LEU A 385 20.44 7.04 7.11
N ARG A 386 19.69 6.33 7.97
CA ARG A 386 18.33 5.87 7.67
C ARG A 386 17.34 7.04 7.49
N ALA A 387 17.59 8.19 8.11
CA ALA A 387 16.71 9.35 8.06
C ALA A 387 16.97 10.30 6.87
N LEU A 388 18.14 10.24 6.23
CA LEU A 388 18.55 11.22 5.20
C LEU A 388 17.52 11.40 4.08
N HIS A 389 16.78 10.34 3.73
CA HIS A 389 15.79 10.39 2.65
C HIS A 389 14.56 11.24 2.97
N LEU A 390 14.29 11.51 4.25
CA LEU A 390 13.18 12.32 4.77
C LEU A 390 13.51 13.82 4.85
N LEU A 391 14.78 14.18 4.66
CA LEU A 391 15.27 15.55 4.80
C LEU A 391 15.19 16.32 3.48
N PRO A 392 15.03 17.65 3.52
CA PRO A 392 15.00 18.48 2.31
C PRO A 392 16.30 18.41 1.52
N ASP A 393 16.23 18.73 0.23
CA ASP A 393 17.36 18.64 -0.72
C ASP A 393 18.58 19.50 -0.32
N THR A 394 18.42 20.49 0.56
CA THR A 394 19.53 21.26 1.10
C THR A 394 20.56 20.40 1.85
N VAL A 395 20.17 19.20 2.31
CA VAL A 395 21.06 18.24 2.98
C VAL A 395 21.80 17.34 1.98
N ALA A 396 21.49 17.36 0.67
CA ALA A 396 21.99 16.38 -0.30
C ALA A 396 23.53 16.25 -0.33
N ASP A 397 24.26 17.37 -0.36
CA ASP A 397 25.72 17.35 -0.40
C ASP A 397 26.33 16.81 0.90
N ALA A 398 25.80 17.24 2.04
CA ALA A 398 26.22 16.73 3.35
C ALA A 398 25.91 15.23 3.47
N GLY A 399 24.68 14.82 3.13
CA GLY A 399 24.24 13.43 3.16
C GLY A 399 25.09 12.52 2.28
N ARG A 400 25.50 12.97 1.08
CA ARG A 400 26.43 12.24 0.22
C ARG A 400 27.76 11.97 0.93
N ALA A 401 28.34 12.98 1.57
CA ALA A 401 29.57 12.82 2.33
C ALA A 401 29.41 11.86 3.52
N LEU A 402 28.26 11.85 4.20
CA LEU A 402 27.98 10.91 5.29
C LEU A 402 27.84 9.46 4.81
N VAL A 403 27.13 9.25 3.70
CA VAL A 403 26.98 7.93 3.07
C VAL A 403 28.32 7.39 2.61
N GLU A 404 29.14 8.21 1.95
CA GLU A 404 30.48 7.80 1.54
C GLU A 404 31.38 7.46 2.73
N ASP A 405 31.30 8.21 3.83
CA ASP A 405 32.01 7.87 5.06
C ASP A 405 31.56 6.53 5.64
N ALA A 406 30.25 6.30 5.73
CA ALA A 406 29.69 5.04 6.23
C ALA A 406 30.15 3.84 5.40
N LEU A 407 30.23 4.00 4.08
CA LEU A 407 30.71 2.97 3.15
C LEU A 407 32.20 2.64 3.28
N ARG A 408 33.00 3.52 3.86
CA ARG A 408 34.42 3.27 4.17
C ARG A 408 34.59 2.43 5.44
N THR A 409 33.54 2.23 6.22
CA THR A 409 33.57 1.41 7.45
C THR A 409 33.39 -0.09 7.14
N ASN A 410 33.59 -0.93 8.16
CA ASN A 410 33.24 -2.36 8.13
C ASN A 410 32.07 -2.68 9.09
N ASP A 411 31.36 -1.67 9.59
CA ASP A 411 30.17 -1.88 10.40
C ASP A 411 28.99 -2.21 9.48
N LEU A 412 28.51 -3.46 9.55
CA LEU A 412 27.43 -3.96 8.69
C LEU A 412 26.17 -3.09 8.78
N ARG A 413 25.88 -2.56 9.97
CA ARG A 413 24.67 -1.78 10.22
C ARG A 413 24.76 -0.40 9.59
N LEU A 414 25.96 0.20 9.59
CA LEU A 414 26.21 1.47 8.90
C LEU A 414 26.24 1.29 7.38
N VAL A 415 26.91 0.24 6.88
CA VAL A 415 26.95 -0.07 5.44
C VAL A 415 25.53 -0.33 4.90
N ALA A 416 24.71 -1.10 5.62
CA ALA A 416 23.32 -1.34 5.25
C ALA A 416 22.48 -0.06 5.23
N ALA A 417 22.57 0.76 6.29
CA ALA A 417 21.84 2.03 6.36
C ALA A 417 22.29 3.03 5.27
N ALA A 418 23.57 3.02 4.89
CA ALA A 418 24.13 3.91 3.89
C ALA A 418 23.57 3.66 2.49
N LEU A 419 23.15 2.43 2.16
CA LEU A 419 22.64 2.03 0.84
C LEU A 419 21.10 2.07 0.76
N GLY A 420 20.45 2.77 1.67
CA GLY A 420 19.01 3.02 1.66
C GLY A 420 18.54 4.05 0.61
N PRO A 421 17.29 4.56 0.71
CA PRO A 421 16.65 5.35 -0.35
C PRO A 421 17.41 6.63 -0.75
N PHE A 422 18.11 7.24 0.21
CA PHE A 422 18.92 8.43 -0.07
C PHE A 422 20.06 8.12 -1.04
N ALA A 423 20.77 7.00 -0.87
CA ALA A 423 21.86 6.63 -1.77
C ALA A 423 21.36 6.29 -3.18
N ALA A 424 20.21 5.62 -3.27
CA ALA A 424 19.56 5.33 -4.55
C ALA A 424 19.23 6.61 -5.35
N ARG A 425 18.87 7.69 -4.66
CA ARG A 425 18.59 8.99 -5.29
C ARG A 425 19.84 9.84 -5.54
N CYS A 426 20.76 9.89 -4.59
CA CYS A 426 21.81 10.90 -4.55
C CYS A 426 23.19 10.42 -4.99
N LEU A 427 23.55 9.14 -4.80
CA LEU A 427 24.87 8.65 -5.23
C LEU A 427 24.94 8.54 -6.75
N ASP A 428 26.09 8.92 -7.32
CA ASP A 428 26.38 8.62 -8.71
C ASP A 428 26.49 7.11 -8.95
N ALA A 429 26.49 6.69 -10.22
CA ALA A 429 26.51 5.29 -10.58
C ALA A 429 27.78 4.57 -10.09
N HIS A 430 28.94 5.25 -10.07
CA HIS A 430 30.18 4.63 -9.64
C HIS A 430 30.17 4.34 -8.12
N ALA A 431 29.88 5.36 -7.30
CA ALA A 431 29.81 5.24 -5.85
C ALA A 431 28.75 4.22 -5.41
N TRP A 432 27.59 4.21 -6.05
CA TRP A 432 26.52 3.27 -5.73
C TRP A 432 26.90 1.82 -6.04
N ARG A 433 27.47 1.52 -7.23
CA ARG A 433 27.94 0.16 -7.58
C ARG A 433 29.02 -0.35 -6.63
N HIS A 434 29.97 0.52 -6.25
CA HIS A 434 30.98 0.18 -5.25
C HIS A 434 30.37 -0.06 -3.86
N GLY A 435 29.29 0.65 -3.50
CA GLY A 435 28.51 0.37 -2.31
C GLY A 435 27.85 -1.01 -2.34
N VAL A 436 27.25 -1.41 -3.47
CA VAL A 436 26.68 -2.76 -3.66
C VAL A 436 27.75 -3.84 -3.53
N LEU A 437 28.90 -3.68 -4.18
CA LEU A 437 30.04 -4.60 -4.01
C LEU A 437 30.51 -4.66 -2.55
N LYS A 438 30.54 -3.51 -1.86
CA LYS A 438 30.91 -3.46 -0.45
C LYS A 438 29.95 -4.30 0.38
N CYS A 439 28.63 -4.20 0.17
CA CYS A 439 27.64 -5.04 0.83
C CYS A 439 27.93 -6.53 0.64
N LEU A 440 28.18 -6.96 -0.60
CA LEU A 440 28.54 -8.35 -0.91
C LEU A 440 29.84 -8.80 -0.22
N PHE A 441 30.82 -7.92 -0.13
CA PHE A 441 32.12 -8.22 0.48
C PHE A 441 32.04 -8.38 2.00
N VAL A 442 31.28 -7.51 2.68
CA VAL A 442 31.17 -7.54 4.15
C VAL A 442 30.02 -8.42 4.65
N GLY A 443 29.12 -8.87 3.77
CA GLY A 443 27.99 -9.75 4.13
C GLY A 443 26.73 -8.99 4.56
N VAL A 444 26.50 -7.78 4.05
CA VAL A 444 25.20 -7.11 4.17
C VAL A 444 24.25 -7.69 3.11
N PRO A 445 23.04 -8.15 3.47
CA PRO A 445 22.04 -8.60 2.52
C PRO A 445 21.67 -7.50 1.51
N LEU A 446 21.62 -7.83 0.22
CA LEU A 446 21.27 -6.84 -0.81
C LEU A 446 19.80 -6.41 -0.75
N ALA A 447 18.96 -7.08 0.03
CA ALA A 447 17.63 -6.60 0.41
C ALA A 447 17.66 -5.24 1.15
N ALA A 448 18.80 -4.87 1.76
CA ALA A 448 18.99 -3.55 2.37
C ALA A 448 19.33 -2.44 1.35
N VAL A 449 19.63 -2.80 0.09
CA VAL A 449 19.99 -1.84 -0.96
C VAL A 449 18.74 -1.35 -1.68
N SER A 450 18.45 -0.06 -1.56
CA SER A 450 17.36 0.57 -2.30
C SER A 450 17.76 0.83 -3.77
N GLY A 451 16.80 0.65 -4.68
CA GLY A 451 16.98 0.92 -6.10
C GLY A 451 17.79 -0.14 -6.86
N LEU A 452 17.96 -1.35 -6.29
CA LEU A 452 18.83 -2.37 -6.86
C LEU A 452 18.36 -2.82 -8.25
N ALA A 453 17.06 -3.08 -8.42
CA ALA A 453 16.50 -3.54 -9.69
C ALA A 453 16.56 -2.44 -10.77
N GLU A 454 16.32 -1.19 -10.38
CA GLU A 454 16.26 -0.04 -11.29
C GLU A 454 17.66 0.45 -11.69
N ARG A 455 18.65 0.34 -10.81
CA ARG A 455 20.02 0.85 -11.02
C ARG A 455 21.02 -0.23 -11.42
N ALA A 456 20.65 -1.50 -11.38
CA ALA A 456 21.51 -2.57 -11.87
C ALA A 456 21.75 -2.41 -13.38
N ASP A 457 23.02 -2.37 -13.76
CA ASP A 457 23.44 -2.23 -15.14
C ASP A 457 24.58 -3.19 -15.49
N GLY A 458 24.97 -3.20 -16.77
CA GLY A 458 26.00 -4.11 -17.27
C GLY A 458 27.35 -3.98 -16.54
N GLU A 459 27.69 -2.78 -16.05
CA GLU A 459 28.93 -2.59 -15.30
C GLU A 459 28.83 -3.19 -13.89
N LEU A 460 27.69 -3.05 -13.20
CA LEU A 460 27.47 -3.73 -11.93
C LEU A 460 27.55 -5.25 -12.11
N VAL A 461 26.90 -5.80 -13.13
CA VAL A 461 26.91 -7.24 -13.43
C VAL A 461 28.33 -7.73 -13.66
N ARG A 462 29.12 -7.00 -14.47
CA ARG A 462 30.53 -7.29 -14.72
C ARG A 462 31.35 -7.29 -13.42
N MET A 463 31.18 -6.28 -12.58
CA MET A 463 31.84 -6.16 -11.27
C MET A 463 31.48 -7.30 -10.31
N VAL A 464 30.21 -7.72 -10.28
CA VAL A 464 29.74 -8.85 -9.46
C VAL A 464 30.28 -10.18 -9.99
N ALA A 465 30.41 -10.34 -11.31
CA ALA A 465 31.00 -11.52 -11.93
C ALA A 465 32.49 -11.66 -11.59
N ASP A 466 33.25 -10.57 -11.66
CA ASP A 466 34.66 -10.54 -11.24
C ASP A 466 34.81 -10.92 -9.76
N TYR A 467 33.95 -10.36 -8.90
CA TYR A 467 33.91 -10.71 -7.47
C TYR A 467 33.61 -12.20 -7.23
N ALA A 468 32.62 -12.76 -7.93
CA ALA A 468 32.28 -14.18 -7.83
C ALA A 468 33.45 -15.08 -8.27
N ALA A 469 34.08 -14.77 -9.40
CA ALA A 469 35.24 -15.51 -9.90
C ALA A 469 36.42 -15.46 -8.91
N GLU A 470 36.69 -14.31 -8.29
CA GLU A 470 37.74 -14.18 -7.27
C GLU A 470 37.44 -15.00 -6.00
N ARG A 471 36.16 -15.07 -5.58
CA ARG A 471 35.73 -15.91 -4.47
C ARG A 471 35.94 -17.39 -4.77
N GLU A 472 35.50 -17.85 -5.94
CA GLU A 472 35.65 -19.23 -6.40
C GLU A 472 37.11 -19.64 -6.54
N ALA A 473 37.96 -18.80 -7.15
CA ALA A 473 39.39 -19.05 -7.29
C ALA A 473 40.10 -19.17 -5.92
N ALA A 474 39.59 -18.46 -4.90
CA ALA A 474 40.06 -18.55 -3.53
C ALA A 474 39.43 -19.71 -2.73
N GLY A 475 38.58 -20.54 -3.35
CA GLY A 475 37.88 -21.66 -2.71
C GLY A 475 36.84 -21.21 -1.68
N ARG A 476 36.24 -20.02 -1.85
CA ARG A 476 35.24 -19.44 -0.94
C ARG A 476 33.87 -19.39 -1.61
N ASP A 477 32.80 -19.59 -0.84
CA ASP A 477 31.43 -19.55 -1.37
C ASP A 477 31.06 -18.17 -1.94
N VAL A 478 30.29 -18.16 -3.02
CA VAL A 478 29.71 -16.93 -3.60
C VAL A 478 28.40 -16.61 -2.87
N PRO A 479 28.21 -15.37 -2.36
CA PRO A 479 26.96 -14.99 -1.71
C PRO A 479 25.72 -15.18 -2.61
N ALA A 480 24.61 -15.65 -2.03
CA ALA A 480 23.37 -15.90 -2.77
C ALA A 480 22.86 -14.65 -3.53
N ASP A 481 23.03 -13.47 -2.95
CA ASP A 481 22.65 -12.21 -3.59
C ASP A 481 23.51 -11.88 -4.84
N ALA A 482 24.80 -12.24 -4.84
CA ALA A 482 25.65 -12.10 -6.02
C ALA A 482 25.20 -13.07 -7.14
N VAL A 483 24.86 -14.30 -6.77
CA VAL A 483 24.31 -15.30 -7.71
C VAL A 483 23.00 -14.79 -8.32
N ARG A 484 22.12 -14.19 -7.51
CA ARG A 484 20.83 -13.64 -7.99
C ARG A 484 21.04 -12.56 -9.06
N ILE A 485 21.94 -11.59 -8.83
CA ILE A 485 22.26 -10.55 -9.81
C ILE A 485 22.74 -11.15 -11.14
N LEU A 486 23.62 -12.15 -11.09
CA LEU A 486 24.17 -12.79 -12.29
C LEU A 486 23.10 -13.61 -13.04
N GLN A 487 22.19 -14.26 -12.33
CA GLN A 487 21.09 -15.01 -12.92
C GLN A 487 20.06 -14.10 -13.61
N GLU A 488 19.76 -12.95 -13.02
CA GLU A 488 18.82 -11.97 -13.58
C GLU A 488 19.38 -11.30 -14.84
N ALA A 489 20.69 -11.03 -14.90
CA ALA A 489 21.34 -10.47 -16.08
C ALA A 489 21.51 -11.45 -17.26
N GLY A 490 21.37 -12.75 -17.02
CA GLY A 490 21.42 -13.80 -18.04
C GLY A 490 20.05 -14.20 -18.61
N ARG A 491 18.98 -13.55 -18.16
CA ARG A 491 17.62 -13.64 -18.73
C ARG A 491 17.43 -12.53 -19.75
#